data_AF-A0A8T1A2Q4-F1
#
_entry.id   AF-A0A8T1A2Q4-F1
#
_cell.length_a   1.000
_cell.length_b   1.000
_cell.length_c   1.000
_cell.angle_alpha   90.00
_cell.angle_beta   90.00
_cell.angle_gamma   90.00
#
_symmetry.space_group_name_H-M   'P 1'
#
loop_
_entity.id
_entity.type
_entity.pdbx_description
1 polymer ?
#
loop_
_entity_poly.entity_id
_entity_poly.type
_entity_poly.pdbx_seq_one_letter_code
_entity_poly.pdbx_strand_id
1 'polypeptide(L)'
;MVKLFCAIVGVAGSAFEVDIDEGQKVGDLKKSIKVQSDGLITDPWPKLQLFLAKTEGGAWLDGAGVAAVTVDGDGHPQGFELMDPTLWVKNAKHFGANFLPGEGQVHVLVVVPKLENDRSPAMALGVAPSLPPTTIHQESRGEPEDDE
;
A
#
# COMPACT_ATOMS: atom_id res chain seq x y z
N MET A 1 11.62 21.45 -15.05
CA MET A 1 10.48 20.52 -14.85
C MET A 1 10.76 19.24 -15.61
N VAL A 2 10.64 18.09 -14.94
CA VAL A 2 10.82 16.76 -15.53
C VAL A 2 9.54 15.94 -15.38
N LYS A 3 9.29 15.11 -16.39
CA LYS A 3 8.15 14.19 -16.43
C LYS A 3 8.62 12.80 -16.05
N LEU A 4 8.09 12.26 -14.97
CA LEU A 4 8.40 10.91 -14.52
C LEU A 4 7.17 10.04 -14.69
N PHE A 5 7.36 8.87 -15.28
CA PHE A 5 6.34 7.83 -15.27
C PHE A 5 6.48 7.00 -13.99
N CYS A 6 5.41 6.97 -13.21
CA CYS A 6 5.29 6.23 -11.98
C CYS A 6 4.30 5.09 -12.19
N ALA A 7 4.54 3.92 -11.61
CA ALA A 7 3.60 2.81 -11.65
C ALA A 7 3.46 2.17 -10.27
N ILE A 8 2.27 1.70 -9.94
CA ILE A 8 2.00 1.02 -8.68
C ILE A 8 2.35 -0.45 -8.81
N VAL A 9 3.21 -0.93 -7.93
CA VAL A 9 3.61 -2.33 -7.90
C VAL A 9 2.41 -3.21 -7.54
N GLY A 10 2.18 -4.27 -8.31
CA GLY A 10 1.05 -5.19 -8.13
C GLY A 10 -0.27 -4.73 -8.73
N VAL A 11 -0.32 -3.57 -9.39
CA VAL A 11 -1.52 -3.09 -10.11
C VAL A 11 -1.20 -2.95 -11.60
N ALA A 12 -1.75 -3.85 -12.41
CA ALA A 12 -1.56 -3.82 -13.86
C ALA A 12 -2.16 -2.54 -14.46
N GLY A 13 -1.42 -1.87 -15.36
CA GLY A 13 -1.88 -0.66 -16.05
C GLY A 13 -1.94 0.60 -15.19
N SER A 14 -1.30 0.60 -14.02
CA SER A 14 -1.27 1.74 -13.08
C SER A 14 -0.20 2.78 -13.39
N ALA A 15 0.36 2.78 -14.59
CA ALA A 15 1.40 3.74 -14.97
C ALA A 15 0.77 5.12 -15.25
N PHE A 16 1.26 6.16 -14.59
CA PHE A 16 0.82 7.55 -14.77
C PHE A 16 2.00 8.52 -14.83
N GLU A 17 1.79 9.64 -15.51
CA GLU A 17 2.76 10.73 -15.59
C GLU A 17 2.70 11.59 -14.32
N VAL A 18 3.87 12.01 -13.85
CA VAL A 18 4.04 12.90 -12.70
C VAL A 18 5.03 13.99 -13.07
N ASP A 19 4.57 15.23 -13.06
CA ASP A 19 5.44 16.40 -13.20
C ASP A 19 6.10 16.74 -11.87
N ILE A 20 7.42 16.94 -11.91
CA ILE A 20 8.20 17.42 -10.77
C ILE A 20 9.32 18.36 -11.20
N ASP A 21 9.63 19.36 -10.37
CA ASP A 21 10.76 20.23 -10.60
C ASP A 21 12.11 19.56 -10.31
N GLU A 22 13.12 19.93 -11.08
CA GLU A 22 14.44 19.30 -11.07
C GLU A 22 15.20 19.51 -9.76
N GLY A 23 14.85 20.57 -9.01
CA GLY A 23 15.40 20.89 -7.70
C GLY A 23 14.68 20.22 -6.54
N GLN A 24 13.67 19.40 -6.80
CA GLN A 24 12.84 18.80 -5.76
C GLN A 24 13.45 17.52 -5.21
N LYS A 25 13.09 17.21 -3.95
CA LYS A 25 13.52 16.00 -3.27
C LYS A 25 12.59 14.84 -3.60
N VAL A 26 13.04 13.63 -3.32
CA VAL A 26 12.20 12.43 -3.38
C VAL A 26 11.01 12.53 -2.41
N GLY A 27 11.14 13.25 -1.29
CA GLY A 27 10.01 13.57 -0.42
C GLY A 27 8.90 14.38 -1.13
N ASP A 28 9.28 15.39 -1.92
CA ASP A 28 8.32 16.14 -2.75
C ASP A 28 7.74 15.28 -3.86
N LEU A 29 8.54 14.37 -4.44
CA LEU A 29 8.06 13.39 -5.42
C LEU A 29 6.93 12.52 -4.86
N LYS A 30 7.06 12.01 -3.64
CA LYS A 30 5.97 11.25 -2.98
C LYS A 30 4.68 12.05 -2.91
N LYS A 31 4.79 13.34 -2.59
CA LYS A 31 3.65 14.25 -2.49
C LYS A 31 3.03 14.48 -3.87
N SER A 32 3.84 14.77 -4.89
CA SER A 32 3.40 14.96 -6.27
C SER A 32 2.71 13.72 -6.82
N ILE A 33 3.27 12.53 -6.59
CA ILE A 33 2.68 11.25 -6.98
C ILE A 33 1.28 11.11 -6.39
N LYS A 34 1.12 11.34 -5.09
CA LYS A 34 -0.21 11.24 -4.46
C LYS A 34 -1.21 12.23 -5.06
N VAL A 35 -0.81 13.47 -5.29
CA VAL A 35 -1.69 14.51 -5.86
C VAL A 35 -2.06 14.19 -7.31
N GLN A 36 -1.12 13.69 -8.12
CA GLN A 36 -1.31 13.41 -9.54
C GLN A 36 -1.87 12.00 -9.81
N SER A 37 -1.93 11.14 -8.81
CA SER A 37 -2.51 9.79 -8.93
C SER A 37 -4.04 9.76 -9.06
N ASP A 38 -4.72 10.91 -9.13
CA ASP A 38 -6.18 11.04 -9.28
C ASP A 38 -7.02 10.18 -8.30
N GLY A 39 -6.51 10.02 -7.07
CA GLY A 39 -7.19 9.22 -6.03
C GLY A 39 -6.89 7.71 -6.08
N LEU A 40 -6.05 7.24 -7.00
CA LEU A 40 -5.56 5.86 -7.05
C LEU A 40 -4.80 5.49 -5.76
N ILE A 41 -4.13 6.47 -5.15
CA ILE A 41 -3.44 6.32 -3.86
C ILE A 41 -4.22 7.05 -2.77
N THR A 42 -4.92 6.31 -1.92
CA THR A 42 -5.68 6.85 -0.79
C THR A 42 -4.79 7.07 0.45
N ASP A 43 -3.78 6.24 0.65
CA ASP A 43 -2.83 6.33 1.77
C ASP A 43 -2.02 7.64 1.83
N PRO A 44 -1.63 8.09 3.04
CA PRO A 44 -0.85 9.32 3.19
C PRO A 44 0.53 9.18 2.53
N TRP A 45 0.92 10.20 1.76
CA TRP A 45 2.16 10.23 0.97
C TRP A 45 3.45 9.88 1.74
N PRO A 46 3.62 10.16 3.05
CA PRO A 46 4.85 9.81 3.77
C PRO A 46 5.04 8.30 3.90
N LYS A 47 3.96 7.51 3.88
CA LYS A 47 3.99 6.06 3.96
C LYS A 47 4.36 5.39 2.64
N LEU A 48 4.25 6.11 1.52
CA LEU A 48 4.59 5.58 0.22
C LEU A 48 6.09 5.28 0.16
N GLN A 49 6.43 4.12 -0.38
CA GLN A 49 7.81 3.75 -0.66
C GLN A 49 8.03 3.82 -2.17
N LEU A 50 9.09 4.52 -2.58
CA LEU A 50 9.44 4.73 -3.97
C LEU A 50 10.70 3.93 -4.27
N PHE A 51 10.69 3.15 -5.32
CA PHE A 51 11.85 2.40 -5.79
C PHE A 51 12.20 2.83 -7.21
N LEU A 52 13.48 2.78 -7.56
CA LEU A 52 13.91 2.98 -8.95
C LEU A 52 13.37 1.82 -9.79
N ALA A 53 12.68 2.12 -10.88
CA ALA A 53 12.27 1.11 -11.86
C ALA A 53 13.44 0.68 -12.78
N LYS A 54 14.67 0.75 -12.27
CA LYS A 54 15.89 0.45 -13.01
C LYS A 54 16.29 -0.98 -12.71
N THR A 55 16.47 -1.76 -13.76
CA THR A 55 16.97 -3.13 -13.68
C THR A 55 18.47 -3.15 -13.41
N GLU A 56 19.02 -4.31 -13.01
CA GLU A 56 20.46 -4.51 -12.83
C GLU A 56 21.29 -4.14 -14.08
N GLY A 57 20.73 -4.36 -15.28
CA GLY A 57 21.37 -3.98 -16.55
C GLY A 57 21.35 -2.47 -16.84
N GLY A 58 20.75 -1.67 -15.95
CA GLY A 58 20.64 -0.23 -16.08
C GLY A 58 19.50 0.25 -16.99
N ALA A 59 18.67 -0.67 -17.50
CA ALA A 59 17.49 -0.36 -18.30
C ALA A 59 16.27 -0.08 -17.41
N TRP A 60 15.42 0.84 -17.84
CA TRP A 60 14.13 1.13 -17.20
C TRP A 60 13.09 0.08 -17.56
N LEU A 61 12.19 -0.23 -16.63
CA LEU A 61 11.04 -1.09 -16.90
C LEU A 61 10.04 -0.40 -17.80
N ASP A 62 9.31 -1.17 -18.59
CA ASP A 62 8.07 -0.72 -19.25
C ASP A 62 6.84 -1.12 -18.39
N GLY A 63 5.65 -0.70 -18.81
CA GLY A 63 4.40 -1.02 -18.10
C GLY A 63 4.14 -2.53 -17.91
N ALA A 64 4.55 -3.38 -18.85
CA ALA A 64 4.48 -4.83 -18.72
C ALA A 64 5.60 -5.36 -17.81
N GLY A 65 6.80 -4.78 -17.92
CA GLY A 65 7.91 -5.05 -17.01
C GLY A 65 7.53 -4.84 -15.53
N VAL A 66 6.78 -3.79 -15.21
CA VAL A 66 6.27 -3.53 -13.85
C VAL A 66 5.33 -4.64 -13.36
N ALA A 67 4.45 -5.15 -14.22
CA ALA A 67 3.53 -6.24 -13.85
C ALA A 67 4.25 -7.57 -13.62
N ALA A 68 5.43 -7.75 -14.21
CA ALA A 68 6.28 -8.91 -14.03
C ALA A 68 7.24 -8.81 -12.83
N VAL A 69 7.27 -7.66 -12.13
CA VAL A 69 8.12 -7.46 -10.95
C VAL A 69 7.69 -8.40 -9.84
N THR A 70 8.63 -9.23 -9.38
CA THR A 70 8.44 -10.05 -8.19
C THR A 70 8.37 -9.16 -6.95
N VAL A 71 7.31 -9.31 -6.17
CA VAL A 71 7.19 -8.69 -4.85
C VAL A 71 7.33 -9.70 -3.73
N ASP A 72 7.91 -9.28 -2.62
CA ASP A 72 7.89 -10.03 -1.36
C ASP A 72 6.55 -9.90 -0.62
N GLY A 73 6.42 -10.57 0.53
CA GLY A 73 5.17 -10.64 1.31
C GLY A 73 4.63 -9.29 1.76
N ASP A 74 5.50 -8.28 1.86
CA ASP A 74 5.18 -6.89 2.21
C ASP A 74 4.83 -6.04 0.98
N GLY A 75 4.94 -6.61 -0.23
CA GLY A 75 4.68 -5.91 -1.48
C GLY A 75 5.87 -5.08 -1.98
N HIS A 76 7.08 -5.26 -1.44
CA HIS A 76 8.27 -4.57 -1.94
C HIS A 76 8.81 -5.27 -3.20
N PRO A 77 9.19 -4.51 -4.23
CA PRO A 77 9.75 -5.06 -5.45
C PRO A 77 11.17 -5.57 -5.19
N GLN A 78 11.41 -6.86 -5.45
CA GLN A 78 12.72 -7.49 -5.23
C GLN A 78 13.71 -7.08 -6.32
N GLY A 79 14.93 -6.72 -5.91
CA GLY A 79 16.00 -6.34 -6.84
C GLY A 79 15.95 -4.89 -7.32
N PHE A 80 15.13 -4.03 -6.69
CA PHE A 80 15.05 -2.61 -7.01
C PHE A 80 15.56 -1.74 -5.86
N GLU A 81 16.20 -0.62 -6.21
CA GLU A 81 16.81 0.28 -5.23
C GLU A 81 15.76 1.23 -4.63
N LEU A 82 15.67 1.26 -3.30
CA LEU A 82 14.81 2.17 -2.57
C LEU A 82 15.33 3.62 -2.70
N MET A 83 14.45 4.54 -3.09
CA MET A 83 14.80 5.95 -3.18
C MET A 83 14.89 6.58 -1.79
N ASP A 84 16.05 7.18 -1.50
CA ASP A 84 16.20 8.00 -0.30
C ASP A 84 15.37 9.30 -0.38
N PRO A 85 14.42 9.55 0.55
CA PRO A 85 13.53 10.72 0.54
C PRO A 85 14.26 12.05 0.79
N THR A 86 15.46 12.02 1.37
CA THR A 86 16.24 13.22 1.70
C THR A 86 17.08 13.73 0.53
N LEU A 87 17.33 12.84 -0.43
CA LEU A 87 18.08 13.12 -1.65
C LEU A 87 17.21 13.72 -2.75
N TRP A 88 17.89 14.39 -3.67
CA TRP A 88 17.27 15.02 -4.82
C TRP A 88 16.90 13.97 -5.86
N VAL A 89 15.82 14.20 -6.60
CA VAL A 89 15.41 13.30 -7.69
C VAL A 89 16.56 13.11 -8.69
N LYS A 90 17.20 14.19 -9.13
CA LYS A 90 18.37 14.14 -10.05
C LYS A 90 19.70 13.77 -9.41
N ASN A 91 19.71 13.28 -8.16
CA ASN A 91 20.96 12.84 -7.55
C ASN A 91 21.60 11.71 -8.37
N ALA A 92 22.94 11.67 -8.42
CA ALA A 92 23.69 10.62 -9.13
C ALA A 92 23.36 9.20 -8.66
N LYS A 93 22.88 9.04 -7.41
CA LYS A 93 22.41 7.77 -6.86
C LYS A 93 21.01 7.35 -7.37
N HIS A 94 20.22 8.31 -7.84
CA HIS A 94 18.85 8.08 -8.30
C HIS A 94 18.83 8.12 -9.83
N PHE A 95 18.40 9.24 -10.40
CA PHE A 95 18.30 9.41 -11.84
C PHE A 95 19.59 9.93 -12.48
N GLY A 96 20.37 10.72 -11.73
CA GLY A 96 21.53 11.45 -12.23
C GLY A 96 21.18 12.77 -12.93
N ALA A 97 22.18 13.64 -13.05
CA ALA A 97 21.99 14.99 -13.60
C ALA A 97 21.55 15.00 -15.07
N ASN A 98 21.97 13.98 -15.83
CA ASN A 98 21.69 13.82 -17.27
C ASN A 98 20.47 12.93 -17.55
N PHE A 99 19.62 12.71 -16.55
CA PHE A 99 18.43 11.91 -16.74
C PHE A 99 17.46 12.57 -17.73
N LEU A 100 17.11 11.81 -18.76
CA LEU A 100 16.10 12.15 -19.74
C LEU A 100 15.05 11.04 -19.72
N PRO A 101 13.80 11.34 -19.36
CA PRO A 101 12.74 10.34 -19.36
C PRO A 101 12.47 9.87 -20.80
N GLY A 102 12.50 8.56 -21.02
CA GLY A 102 12.19 7.95 -22.30
C GLY A 102 10.68 7.68 -22.45
N GLU A 103 10.21 7.63 -23.69
CA GLU A 103 8.83 7.27 -24.00
C GLU A 103 8.58 5.78 -23.70
N GLY A 104 7.46 5.46 -23.04
CA GLY A 104 7.10 4.08 -22.69
C GLY A 104 7.88 3.48 -21.51
N GLN A 105 8.74 4.25 -20.85
CA GLN A 105 9.55 3.80 -19.72
C GLN A 105 8.93 4.22 -18.40
N VAL A 106 8.81 3.29 -17.47
CA VAL A 106 8.50 3.54 -16.05
C VAL A 106 9.81 3.82 -15.33
N HIS A 107 9.81 4.89 -14.55
CA HIS A 107 11.00 5.41 -13.88
C HIS A 107 10.94 5.17 -12.35
N VAL A 108 9.73 5.18 -11.79
CA VAL A 108 9.48 5.02 -10.36
C VAL A 108 8.46 3.92 -10.13
N LEU A 109 8.79 2.98 -9.25
CA LEU A 109 7.87 2.00 -8.70
C LEU A 109 7.32 2.52 -7.37
N VAL A 110 6.00 2.59 -7.26
CA VAL A 110 5.29 3.06 -6.08
C VAL A 110 4.73 1.85 -5.34
N VAL A 111 5.17 1.68 -4.10
CA VAL A 111 4.58 0.70 -3.18
C VAL A 111 3.69 1.44 -2.20
N VAL A 112 2.42 1.02 -2.18
CA VAL A 112 1.45 1.43 -1.18
C VAL A 112 1.44 0.34 -0.12
N PRO A 113 2.01 0.56 1.08
CA PRO A 113 1.93 -0.43 2.12
C PRO A 113 0.46 -0.66 2.44
N LYS A 114 0.04 -1.93 2.47
CA LYS A 114 -1.25 -2.28 3.06
C LYS A 114 -1.18 -1.85 4.50
N LEU A 115 -1.91 -0.78 4.84
CA LEU A 115 -2.17 -0.45 6.23
C LEU A 115 -2.68 -1.75 6.86
N GLU A 116 -2.01 -2.21 7.92
CA GLU A 116 -2.53 -3.22 8.83
C GLU A 116 -3.80 -2.67 9.49
N ASN A 117 -4.87 -2.61 8.70
CA ASN A 117 -6.24 -2.55 9.18
C ASN A 117 -6.89 -3.93 9.05
N ASP A 118 -6.08 -4.99 8.88
CA ASP A 118 -6.45 -6.35 9.27
C ASP A 118 -6.37 -6.47 10.80
N ARG A 119 -7.16 -5.65 11.52
CA ARG A 119 -7.98 -6.30 12.53
C ARG A 119 -9.02 -7.05 11.73
N SER A 120 -8.70 -8.30 11.46
CA SER A 120 -9.50 -9.31 10.79
C SER A 120 -11.00 -9.09 11.04
N PRO A 121 -11.89 -9.18 10.02
CA PRO A 121 -13.33 -9.27 10.26
C PRO A 121 -13.73 -10.60 10.95
N ALA A 122 -12.76 -11.43 11.34
CA ALA A 122 -12.96 -12.70 12.01
C ALA A 122 -13.12 -12.56 13.54
N MET A 123 -13.90 -11.59 14.05
CA MET A 123 -14.50 -11.63 15.39
C MET A 123 -15.85 -10.90 15.40
N ALA A 124 -16.68 -11.12 14.37
CA ALA A 124 -18.10 -10.76 14.38
C ALA A 124 -18.97 -12.03 14.36
N LEU A 125 -18.67 -12.99 15.24
CA LEU A 125 -19.62 -14.01 15.68
C LEU A 125 -19.59 -14.08 17.20
N GLY A 126 -20.09 -13.01 17.79
CA GLY A 126 -20.53 -12.95 19.18
C GLY A 126 -21.97 -12.48 19.23
N VAL A 127 -22.83 -13.00 18.35
CA VAL A 127 -24.27 -12.92 18.56
C VAL A 127 -24.63 -13.84 19.73
N ALA A 128 -24.52 -13.33 20.95
CA ALA A 128 -25.38 -13.83 22.00
C ALA A 128 -26.66 -12.98 21.95
N PRO A 129 -27.80 -13.49 21.45
CA PRO A 129 -29.07 -12.92 21.83
C PRO A 129 -29.25 -13.22 23.31
N SER A 130 -28.83 -12.29 24.19
CA SER A 130 -29.29 -12.29 25.58
C SER A 130 -30.79 -11.98 25.56
N LEU A 131 -31.57 -13.05 25.62
CA LEU A 131 -33.01 -13.11 25.81
C LEU A 131 -33.53 -12.09 26.85
N PRO A 132 -34.61 -11.35 26.57
CA PRO A 132 -35.51 -10.84 27.59
C PRO A 132 -36.63 -11.86 27.90
N PRO A 133 -37.38 -11.68 29.00
CA PRO A 133 -37.58 -12.68 30.05
C PRO A 133 -38.79 -13.58 29.78
N THR A 134 -38.80 -14.79 30.36
CA THR A 134 -40.04 -15.56 30.52
C THR A 134 -40.25 -15.85 32.00
N THR A 135 -41.15 -15.06 32.58
CA THR A 135 -41.94 -15.45 33.75
C THR A 135 -42.58 -16.81 33.45
N ILE A 136 -42.36 -17.79 34.32
CA ILE A 136 -43.28 -18.91 34.49
C ILE A 136 -43.32 -19.27 35.98
N HIS A 137 -44.54 -19.13 36.49
CA HIS A 137 -45.04 -19.48 37.80
C HIS A 137 -45.24 -21.01 37.88
N GLN A 138 -45.43 -21.50 39.12
CA GLN A 138 -45.92 -22.82 39.54
C GLN A 138 -44.88 -23.96 39.62
N GLU A 139 -44.57 -24.46 40.82
CA GLU A 139 -45.32 -25.47 41.61
C GLU A 139 -44.68 -26.83 41.31
N SER A 140 -43.93 -27.48 42.20
CA SER A 140 -44.44 -28.16 43.39
C SER A 140 -43.22 -28.67 44.15
N ARG A 141 -42.97 -28.22 45.38
CA ARG A 141 -42.03 -28.90 46.29
C ARG A 141 -42.86 -29.85 47.15
N GLY A 142 -43.03 -31.07 46.65
CA GLY A 142 -43.48 -32.18 47.47
C GLY A 142 -42.36 -32.51 48.46
N GLU A 143 -42.68 -32.40 49.73
CA GLU A 143 -41.88 -32.99 50.81
C GLU A 143 -42.02 -34.51 50.75
N PRO A 144 -40.92 -35.23 50.98
CA PRO A 144 -41.04 -36.34 51.90
C PRO A 144 -39.78 -36.46 52.76
N GLU A 145 -39.90 -36.18 54.05
CA GLU A 145 -38.97 -36.71 55.06
C GLU A 145 -39.80 -37.17 56.27
N ASP A 146 -40.03 -38.48 56.29
CA ASP A 146 -40.38 -39.32 57.42
C ASP A 146 -39.51 -39.01 58.66
N ASP A 147 -40.07 -39.11 59.88
CA ASP A 147 -39.64 -40.06 60.93
C ASP A 147 -40.41 -39.82 62.26
N GLU A 148 -41.06 -40.88 62.73
CA GLU A 148 -41.52 -41.26 64.10
C GLU A 148 -42.40 -40.34 64.97
#